data_AF-A0A829X1Y0-F1
#
_entry.id   AF-A0A829X1Y0-F1
#
_cell.length_a   1.000
_cell.length_b   1.000
_cell.length_c   1.000
_cell.angle_alpha   90.00
_cell.angle_beta   90.00
_cell.angle_gamma   90.00
#
_symmetry.space_group_name_H-M   'P 1'
#
loop_
_entity.id
_entity.type
_entity.pdbx_description
1 polymer ?
#
loop_
_entity_poly.entity_id
_entity_poly.type
_entity_poly.pdbx_seq_one_letter_code
_entity_poly.pdbx_strand_id
1 'polypeptide(L)'
;MERISLSTTPERSPGPDAMMTDDNAMLKRLHELRSEHRDLDTVIERLVHHPLNQLQLQRLKKRKLQLKDEISWIETRLIPDNIA
;
A
#
# COMPACT_ATOMS: atom_id res chain seq x y z
N MET A 1 -51.00 27.55 -13.86
CA MET A 1 -50.22 27.67 -12.61
C MET A 1 -50.02 26.28 -12.07
N GLU A 2 -48.86 25.67 -12.30
CA GLU A 2 -48.26 24.78 -11.30
C GLU A 2 -46.76 24.72 -11.61
N ARG A 3 -45.99 25.34 -10.72
CA ARG A 3 -44.54 25.26 -10.69
C ARG A 3 -44.25 24.06 -9.81
N ILE A 4 -43.53 23.06 -10.32
CA ILE A 4 -42.96 22.02 -9.45
C ILE A 4 -41.47 21.94 -9.75
N SER A 5 -40.74 22.15 -8.68
CA SER A 5 -39.33 22.50 -8.62
C SER A 5 -38.40 21.36 -8.99
N LEU A 6 -37.23 21.76 -9.47
CA LEU A 6 -36.01 20.98 -9.56
C LEU A 6 -35.50 20.58 -8.16
N SER A 7 -35.05 19.34 -8.03
CA SER A 7 -34.01 18.88 -7.08
C SER A 7 -33.69 17.43 -7.49
N THR A 8 -32.66 17.14 -8.27
CA THR A 8 -31.22 17.22 -7.91
C THR A 8 -30.95 16.73 -6.51
N THR A 9 -30.82 15.41 -6.35
CA THR A 9 -29.69 14.74 -5.67
C THR A 9 -29.84 13.22 -5.81
N PRO A 10 -28.83 12.49 -6.32
CA PRO A 10 -28.79 11.04 -6.20
C PRO A 10 -28.38 10.72 -4.76
N GLU A 11 -29.26 10.07 -3.99
CA GLU A 11 -28.87 9.38 -2.75
C GLU A 11 -27.95 8.21 -3.12
N ARG A 12 -26.65 8.49 -3.22
CA ARG A 12 -25.62 7.46 -3.20
C ARG A 12 -25.29 7.18 -1.74
N SER A 13 -26.15 6.44 -1.07
CA SER A 13 -25.77 5.72 0.14
C SER A 13 -24.50 4.91 -0.18
N PRO A 14 -23.38 5.07 0.54
CA PRO A 14 -22.21 4.25 0.28
C PRO A 14 -22.55 2.82 0.71
N GLY A 15 -22.87 1.97 -0.26
CA GLY A 15 -23.06 0.54 -0.05
C GLY A 15 -21.74 -0.14 0.36
N PRO A 16 -21.80 -1.40 0.83
CA PRO A 16 -20.64 -2.17 1.29
C PRO A 16 -19.52 -2.30 0.24
N ASP A 17 -19.82 -2.10 -1.05
CA ASP A 17 -18.86 -2.03 -2.15
C ASP A 17 -17.77 -0.95 -2.00
N ALA A 18 -18.05 0.16 -1.32
CA ALA A 18 -17.07 1.23 -1.13
C ALA A 18 -15.89 0.78 -0.25
N MET A 19 -16.12 -0.14 0.69
CA MET A 19 -15.13 -0.62 1.65
C MET A 19 -14.25 -1.73 1.03
N MET A 20 -14.86 -2.66 0.28
CA MET A 20 -14.14 -3.71 -0.47
C MET A 20 -13.18 -3.17 -1.55
N THR A 21 -13.49 -1.98 -2.09
CA THR A 21 -12.62 -1.31 -3.08
C THR A 21 -11.33 -0.78 -2.42
N ASP A 22 -11.42 -0.32 -1.16
CA ASP A 22 -10.27 0.16 -0.38
C ASP A 22 -9.31 -1.02 -0.08
N ASP A 23 -9.85 -2.17 0.33
CA ASP A 23 -9.06 -3.37 0.62
C ASP A 23 -8.35 -3.91 -0.62
N ASN A 24 -9.03 -3.94 -1.78
CA ASN A 24 -8.41 -4.34 -3.04
C ASN A 24 -7.26 -3.40 -3.44
N ALA A 25 -7.43 -2.08 -3.25
CA ALA A 25 -6.38 -1.11 -3.49
C ALA A 25 -5.19 -1.31 -2.53
N MET A 26 -5.47 -1.58 -1.25
CA MET A 26 -4.46 -1.89 -0.24
C MET A 26 -3.71 -3.19 -0.54
N LEU A 27 -4.39 -4.25 -0.98
CA LEU A 27 -3.78 -5.52 -1.39
C LEU A 27 -2.86 -5.33 -2.61
N LYS A 28 -3.29 -4.55 -3.60
CA LYS A 28 -2.45 -4.21 -4.74
C LYS A 28 -1.19 -3.45 -4.30
N ARG A 29 -1.35 -2.44 -3.44
CA ARG A 29 -0.23 -1.68 -2.87
C ARG A 29 0.72 -2.58 -2.08
N LEU A 30 0.19 -3.50 -1.28
CA LEU A 30 0.96 -4.49 -0.53
C LEU A 30 1.82 -5.35 -1.46
N HIS A 31 1.25 -5.80 -2.58
CA HIS A 31 1.98 -6.59 -3.57
C HIS A 31 3.13 -5.78 -4.22
N GLU A 32 2.86 -4.54 -4.60
CA GLU A 32 3.88 -3.63 -5.16
C GLU A 32 5.03 -3.41 -4.18
N LEU A 33 4.72 -3.08 -2.92
CA LEU A 33 5.73 -2.87 -1.86
C LEU A 33 6.55 -4.13 -1.59
N ARG A 34 5.91 -5.32 -1.59
CA ARG A 34 6.60 -6.61 -1.43
C ARG A 34 7.54 -6.90 -2.59
N SER A 35 7.16 -6.57 -3.82
CA SER A 35 8.03 -6.69 -5.00
C SER A 35 9.23 -5.76 -4.86
N GLU A 36 9.01 -4.47 -4.58
CA GLU A 36 10.08 -3.48 -4.42
C GLU A 36 11.04 -3.86 -3.28
N HIS A 37 10.51 -4.37 -2.16
CA HIS A 37 11.32 -4.86 -1.05
C HIS A 37 12.24 -6.02 -1.46
N ARG A 38 11.74 -6.97 -2.28
CA ARG A 38 12.53 -8.10 -2.80
C ARG A 38 13.61 -7.64 -3.78
N ASP A 39 13.29 -6.68 -4.64
CA ASP A 39 14.24 -6.10 -5.59
C ASP A 39 15.36 -5.36 -4.85
N LEU A 40 15.02 -4.56 -3.83
CA LEU A 40 16.01 -3.91 -2.97
C LEU A 40 16.91 -4.92 -2.27
N ASP A 41 16.38 -6.06 -1.85
CA ASP A 41 17.18 -7.10 -1.21
C ASP A 41 18.24 -7.67 -2.17
N THR A 42 17.83 -7.99 -3.39
CA THR A 42 18.73 -8.49 -4.44
C THR A 42 19.83 -7.45 -4.75
N VAL A 43 19.49 -6.17 -4.77
CA VAL A 43 20.45 -5.08 -4.99
C VAL A 43 21.42 -4.95 -3.81
N ILE A 44 20.92 -5.03 -2.57
CA ILE A 44 21.72 -4.99 -1.34
C ILE A 44 22.71 -6.17 -1.30
N GLU A 45 22.28 -7.38 -1.64
CA GLU A 45 23.15 -8.57 -1.70
C GLU A 45 24.30 -8.38 -2.69
N ARG A 46 24.04 -7.82 -3.87
CA ARG A 46 25.11 -7.54 -4.85
C ARG A 46 26.08 -6.47 -4.35
N LEU A 47 25.57 -5.44 -3.67
CA LEU A 47 26.36 -4.32 -3.17
C LEU A 47 27.17 -4.66 -1.92
N VAL A 48 26.78 -5.66 -1.14
CA VAL A 48 27.48 -6.04 0.11
C VAL A 48 28.92 -6.48 -0.15
N HIS A 49 29.19 -7.05 -1.31
CA HIS A 49 30.52 -7.50 -1.72
C HIS A 49 31.47 -6.36 -2.12
N HIS A 50 30.97 -5.11 -2.17
CA HIS A 50 31.73 -3.95 -2.62
C HIS A 50 31.97 -2.96 -1.46
N PRO A 51 33.17 -2.96 -0.83
CA PRO A 51 33.44 -2.18 0.39
C PRO A 51 33.35 -0.66 0.19
N LEU A 52 33.51 -0.17 -1.05
CA LEU A 52 33.40 1.27 -1.38
C LEU A 52 31.96 1.81 -1.30
N ASN A 53 30.95 0.93 -1.26
CA ASN A 53 29.53 1.30 -1.33
C ASN A 53 28.83 1.35 0.03
N GLN A 54 29.57 1.47 1.14
CA GLN A 54 29.01 1.36 2.50
C GLN A 54 27.91 2.40 2.80
N LEU A 55 28.05 3.65 2.33
CA LEU A 55 27.00 4.67 2.47
C LEU A 55 25.75 4.34 1.65
N GLN A 56 25.93 3.83 0.43
CA GLN A 56 24.83 3.40 -0.43
C GLN A 56 24.09 2.21 0.21
N LEU A 57 24.83 1.24 0.75
CA LEU A 57 24.29 0.09 1.45
C LEU A 57 23.46 0.52 2.67
N GLN A 58 23.94 1.49 3.46
CA GLN A 58 23.18 2.05 4.58
C GLN A 58 21.87 2.70 4.13
N ARG A 59 21.89 3.49 3.05
CA ARG A 59 20.68 4.11 2.49
C ARG A 59 19.67 3.07 2.00
N LEU A 60 20.13 2.04 1.29
CA LEU A 60 19.28 0.96 0.80
C LEU A 60 18.68 0.14 1.93
N LYS A 61 19.47 -0.20 2.96
CA LYS A 61 18.96 -0.89 4.16
C LYS A 61 17.91 -0.06 4.90
N LYS A 62 18.10 1.26 5.00
CA LYS A 62 17.09 2.15 5.58
C LYS A 62 15.81 2.15 4.76
N ARG A 63 15.89 2.25 3.42
CA ARG A 63 14.72 2.17 2.54
C ARG A 63 14.02 0.82 2.66
N LYS A 64 14.78 -0.29 2.71
CA LYS A 64 14.25 -1.64 2.92
C LYS A 64 13.47 -1.74 4.23
N LEU A 65 13.98 -1.15 5.32
CA LEU A 65 13.28 -1.10 6.59
C LEU A 65 11.96 -0.33 6.49
N GLN A 66 11.96 0.85 5.85
CA GLN A 66 10.75 1.64 5.65
C GLN A 66 9.68 0.89 4.85
N LEU A 67 10.07 0.19 3.78
CA LEU A 67 9.13 -0.65 3.02
C LEU A 67 8.55 -1.77 3.87
N LYS A 68 9.39 -2.42 4.70
CA LYS A 68 8.93 -3.45 5.64
C LYS A 68 7.91 -2.87 6.64
N ASP A 69 8.17 -1.68 7.19
CA ASP A 69 7.25 -1.02 8.12
C ASP A 69 5.91 -0.67 7.43
N GLU A 70 5.94 -0.17 6.19
CA GLU A 70 4.74 0.11 5.38
C GLU A 70 3.96 -1.17 5.06
N ILE A 71 4.65 -2.25 4.68
CA ILE A 71 4.07 -3.58 4.47
C ILE A 71 3.36 -4.05 5.74
N SER A 72 4.03 -4.03 6.90
CA SER A 72 3.43 -4.47 8.16
C SER A 72 2.25 -3.59 8.60
N TRP A 73 2.27 -2.30 8.30
CA TRP A 73 1.14 -1.41 8.56
C TRP A 73 -0.08 -1.77 7.70
N ILE A 74 0.11 -1.99 6.39
CA ILE A 74 -0.97 -2.41 5.48
C ILE A 74 -1.47 -3.80 5.86
N GLU A 75 -0.59 -4.75 6.15
CA GLU A 75 -0.96 -6.10 6.62
C GLU A 75 -1.81 -6.00 7.90
N THR A 76 -1.39 -5.20 8.88
CA THR A 76 -2.15 -5.01 10.13
C THR A 76 -3.54 -4.42 9.89
N ARG A 77 -3.70 -3.58 8.87
CA ARG A 77 -4.98 -2.95 8.51
C ARG A 77 -5.89 -3.85 7.67
N LEU A 78 -5.33 -4.81 6.94
CA LEU A 78 -6.07 -5.84 6.19
C LEU A 78 -6.38 -7.09 7.03
N ILE A 79 -5.55 -7.41 8.03
CA ILE A 79 -5.76 -8.52 8.97
C ILE A 79 -7.11 -8.47 9.74
N PRO A 80 -7.72 -7.32 10.13
CA PRO A 80 -9.03 -7.34 10.79
C PRO A 80 -10.13 -8.04 9.99
N ASP A 81 -10.06 -8.07 8.65
CA ASP A 81 -11.06 -8.72 7.79
C ASP A 81 -10.65 -10.13 7.32
N ASN A 82 -9.37 -10.49 7.37
CA ASN A 82 -8.87 -11.76 6.80
C ASN A 82 -8.80 -12.94 7.80
N ILE A 83 -9.21 -12.74 9.06
CA ILE A 83 -9.23 -13.78 10.12
C ILE A 83 -10.61 -13.85 10.83
N ALA A 84 -11.68 -13.36 10.19
CA ALA A 84 -13.07 -13.49 10.67
C ALA A 84 -13.86 -14.54 9.89
#